data_AF-A0A3P6NPU2-F1
#
_entry.id   AF-A0A3P6NPU2-F1
#
_cell.length_a   1.000
_cell.length_b   1.000
_cell.length_c   1.000
_cell.angle_alpha   90.00
_cell.angle_beta   90.00
_cell.angle_gamma   90.00
#
_symmetry.space_group_name_H-M   'P 1'
#
loop_
_entity.id
_entity.type
_entity.pdbx_description
1 polymer ?
#
loop_
_entity_poly.entity_id
_entity_poly.type
_entity_poly.pdbx_seq_one_letter_code
_entity_poly.pdbx_strand_id
1 'polypeptide(L)'
;MALDDSIYIVRAYTKPDSFALTGSCRALHIVASDGQMTLVLNVDASGSPIALSVVAKNQTSGVNINRSASPTMISTMVSHQKPSLSVGPDTQEYLAKMDRQREEKLRQDQADNRSFLSKYWMYILPVVFFFILLNSADQNAGGNSE
;
A
#
# COMPACT_ATOMS: atom_id res chain seq x y z
N MET A 1 -40.60 16.48 -27.45
CA MET A 1 -39.12 16.60 -27.43
C MET A 1 -38.60 15.41 -26.65
N ALA A 2 -37.91 14.47 -27.31
CA ALA A 2 -37.55 13.19 -26.68
C ALA A 2 -36.46 13.41 -25.63
N LEU A 3 -36.82 13.20 -24.36
CA LEU A 3 -35.91 13.34 -23.22
C LEU A 3 -34.92 12.17 -23.07
N ASP A 4 -35.08 11.13 -23.91
CA ASP A 4 -34.40 9.85 -23.76
C ASP A 4 -32.90 9.93 -24.07
N ASP A 5 -32.50 10.90 -24.92
CA ASP A 5 -31.08 11.12 -25.29
C ASP A 5 -30.59 12.54 -24.95
N SER A 6 -31.36 13.30 -24.19
CA SER A 6 -30.93 14.64 -23.79
C SER A 6 -30.01 14.62 -22.57
N ILE A 7 -29.05 15.55 -22.57
CA ILE A 7 -28.05 15.71 -21.51
C ILE A 7 -28.35 17.01 -20.76
N TYR A 8 -28.33 16.93 -19.44
CA TYR A 8 -28.34 18.09 -18.57
C TYR A 8 -26.91 18.46 -18.18
N ILE A 9 -26.54 19.72 -18.40
CA ILE A 9 -25.18 20.23 -18.19
C ILE A 9 -25.22 21.25 -17.06
N VAL A 10 -24.33 21.08 -16.08
CA VAL A 10 -24.12 22.01 -14.97
C VAL A 10 -22.76 22.66 -15.14
N ARG A 11 -22.72 24.00 -15.07
CA ARG A 11 -21.48 24.79 -15.07
C ARG A 11 -21.35 25.48 -13.72
N ALA A 12 -20.25 25.25 -13.03
CA ALA A 12 -19.91 25.92 -11.79
C ALA A 12 -18.74 26.87 -12.02
N TYR A 13 -18.91 28.14 -11.64
CA TYR A 13 -17.91 29.19 -11.77
C TYR A 13 -17.23 29.42 -10.41
N THR A 14 -15.91 29.31 -10.36
CA THR A 14 -15.15 29.46 -9.11
C THR A 14 -14.82 30.91 -8.79
N LYS A 15 -14.54 31.68 -9.84
CA LYS A 15 -14.43 33.14 -9.86
C LYS A 15 -15.27 33.63 -11.03
N PRO A 16 -15.73 34.89 -11.00
CA PRO A 16 -16.64 35.42 -12.01
C PRO A 16 -16.14 35.31 -13.46
N ASP A 17 -14.83 35.09 -13.71
CA ASP A 17 -14.28 35.17 -15.07
C ASP A 17 -13.15 34.22 -15.46
N SER A 18 -12.78 33.22 -14.63
CA SER A 18 -11.50 32.51 -14.86
C SER A 18 -11.58 30.99 -14.99
N PHE A 19 -12.59 30.30 -14.42
CA PHE A 19 -12.65 28.84 -14.52
C PHE A 19 -14.06 28.30 -14.28
N ALA A 20 -14.57 27.54 -15.26
CA ALA A 20 -15.87 26.90 -15.20
C ALA A 20 -15.70 25.37 -15.18
N LEU A 21 -16.05 24.74 -14.07
CA LEU A 21 -16.16 23.29 -13.99
C LEU A 21 -17.47 22.85 -14.61
N THR A 22 -17.40 21.86 -15.51
CA THR A 22 -18.58 21.34 -16.19
C THR A 22 -18.82 19.90 -15.77
N GLY A 23 -20.03 19.62 -15.30
CA GLY A 23 -20.51 18.27 -15.07
C GLY A 23 -21.76 18.02 -15.92
N SER A 24 -22.04 16.76 -16.23
CA SER A 24 -23.22 16.40 -17.02
C SER A 24 -23.84 15.08 -16.58
N CYS A 25 -25.14 14.94 -16.82
CA CYS A 25 -25.86 13.68 -16.64
C CYS A 25 -27.03 13.58 -17.62
N ARG A 26 -27.62 12.39 -17.78
CA ARG A 26 -28.82 12.25 -18.62
C ARG A 26 -29.98 13.02 -18.01
N ALA A 27 -30.68 13.81 -18.82
CA ALA A 27 -31.85 14.55 -18.37
C ALA A 27 -32.95 13.62 -17.87
N LEU A 28 -33.09 12.43 -18.49
CA LEU A 28 -34.01 11.39 -18.04
C LEU A 28 -33.81 11.03 -16.56
N HIS A 29 -32.57 10.92 -16.09
CA HIS A 29 -32.30 10.56 -14.69
C HIS A 29 -32.74 11.66 -13.72
N ILE A 30 -32.66 12.93 -14.10
CA ILE A 30 -33.13 14.05 -13.28
C ILE A 30 -34.66 14.01 -13.18
N VAL A 31 -35.35 13.78 -14.29
CA VAL A 31 -36.81 13.66 -14.30
C VAL A 31 -37.27 12.42 -13.54
N ALA A 32 -36.57 11.30 -13.68
CA ALA A 32 -36.81 10.08 -12.90
C ALA A 32 -36.57 10.27 -11.39
N SER A 33 -35.81 11.31 -11.02
CA SER A 33 -35.50 11.68 -9.64
C SER A 33 -36.39 12.82 -9.11
N ASP A 34 -37.43 13.22 -9.85
CA ASP A 34 -38.28 14.37 -9.52
C ASP A 34 -37.47 15.66 -9.26
N GLY A 35 -36.44 15.90 -10.09
CA GLY A 35 -35.57 17.07 -9.96
C GLY A 35 -34.55 17.00 -8.82
N GLN A 36 -34.45 15.88 -8.08
CA GLN A 36 -33.47 15.70 -7.01
C GLN A 36 -32.12 15.24 -7.55
N MET A 37 -31.06 16.00 -7.27
CA MET A 37 -29.69 15.66 -7.66
C MET A 37 -28.67 15.98 -6.56
N THR A 38 -27.50 15.38 -6.67
CA THR A 38 -26.32 15.65 -5.87
C THR A 38 -25.17 16.08 -6.78
N LEU A 39 -24.58 17.24 -6.48
CA LEU A 39 -23.34 17.72 -7.08
C LEU A 39 -22.18 17.28 -6.20
N VAL A 40 -21.24 16.54 -6.78
CA VAL A 40 -20.01 16.14 -6.10
C VAL A 40 -18.87 16.98 -6.65
N LEU A 41 -18.37 17.87 -5.79
CA LEU A 41 -17.22 18.72 -6.06
C LEU A 41 -15.96 18.03 -5.56
N ASN A 42 -15.10 17.63 -6.47
CA ASN A 42 -13.78 17.13 -6.12
C ASN A 42 -12.83 18.31 -5.99
N VAL A 43 -12.10 18.34 -4.87
CA VAL A 43 -11.19 19.41 -4.49
C VAL A 43 -9.80 18.81 -4.31
N ASP A 44 -8.75 19.53 -4.67
CA ASP A 44 -7.37 19.09 -4.45
C ASP A 44 -6.94 19.17 -2.95
N ALA A 45 -5.67 18.86 -2.67
CA ALA A 45 -5.12 18.98 -1.32
C ALA A 45 -5.09 20.43 -0.81
N SER A 46 -4.97 21.41 -1.72
CA SER A 46 -4.86 22.85 -1.44
C SER A 46 -6.22 23.52 -1.18
N GLY A 47 -7.34 22.87 -1.52
CA GLY A 47 -8.67 23.44 -1.43
C GLY A 47 -9.21 24.01 -2.75
N SER A 48 -8.48 23.85 -3.86
CA SER A 48 -8.90 24.25 -5.19
C SER A 48 -9.79 23.19 -5.85
N PRO A 49 -10.97 23.55 -6.39
CA PRO A 49 -11.86 22.60 -7.03
C PRO A 49 -11.30 22.14 -8.39
N ILE A 50 -11.29 20.82 -8.61
CA ILE A 50 -10.68 20.18 -9.80
C ILE A 50 -11.69 19.51 -10.73
N ALA A 51 -12.82 19.03 -10.20
CA ALA A 51 -13.84 18.36 -11.00
C ALA A 51 -15.23 18.51 -10.38
N LEU A 52 -16.25 18.49 -11.25
CA LEU A 52 -17.66 18.53 -10.87
C LEU A 52 -18.36 17.31 -11.46
N SER A 53 -19.00 16.52 -10.60
CA SER A 53 -19.83 15.38 -11.01
C SER A 53 -21.29 15.66 -10.66
N VAL A 54 -22.20 15.32 -11.59
CA VAL A 54 -23.65 15.49 -11.41
C VAL A 54 -24.27 14.12 -11.29
N VAL A 55 -24.89 13.84 -10.15
CA VAL A 55 -25.47 12.53 -9.86
C VAL A 55 -26.94 12.72 -9.55
N ALA A 56 -27.81 12.18 -10.40
CA ALA A 56 -29.24 12.09 -10.10
C ALA A 56 -29.49 11.04 -9.01
N LYS A 57 -30.45 11.30 -8.12
CA LYS A 57 -30.77 10.40 -6.99
C LYS A 57 -31.24 9.02 -7.48
N ASN A 58 -31.96 9.00 -8.59
CA ASN A 58 -32.46 7.81 -9.26
C ASN A 58 -31.78 7.67 -10.63
N GLN A 59 -31.12 6.52 -10.85
CA GLN A 59 -30.40 6.18 -12.09
C GLN A 59 -30.98 4.97 -12.81
N THR A 60 -32.15 4.47 -12.39
CA THR A 60 -32.72 3.26 -12.98
C THR A 60 -33.15 3.51 -14.42
N SER A 61 -32.57 2.76 -15.36
CA SER A 61 -32.82 2.92 -16.80
C SER A 61 -34.03 2.14 -17.34
N GLY A 62 -34.91 1.60 -16.48
CA GLY A 62 -35.86 0.55 -16.90
C GLY A 62 -37.30 0.67 -16.41
N VAL A 63 -37.69 1.75 -15.72
CA VAL A 63 -39.08 1.92 -15.30
C VAL A 63 -39.79 2.77 -16.34
N ASN A 64 -41.01 2.37 -16.74
CA ASN A 64 -41.97 3.25 -17.40
C ASN A 64 -42.24 4.42 -16.44
N ILE A 65 -41.34 5.40 -16.42
CA ILE A 65 -41.51 6.64 -15.70
C ILE A 65 -42.74 7.25 -16.34
N ASN A 66 -43.85 7.31 -15.59
CA ASN A 66 -45.02 8.05 -16.03
C ASN A 66 -44.50 9.41 -16.46
N ARG A 67 -44.58 9.69 -17.76
CA ARG A 67 -44.00 10.85 -18.45
C ARG A 67 -44.76 12.13 -18.11
N SER A 68 -45.28 12.19 -16.89
CA SER A 68 -46.18 13.18 -16.38
C SER A 68 -45.36 14.19 -15.59
N ALA A 69 -45.14 15.32 -16.25
CA ALA A 69 -44.51 16.54 -15.75
C ALA A 69 -42.98 16.51 -15.60
N SER A 70 -42.35 17.47 -16.26
CA SER A 70 -41.04 17.97 -15.86
C SER A 70 -41.12 18.47 -14.41
N PRO A 71 -40.10 18.21 -13.57
CA PRO A 71 -40.10 18.73 -12.21
C PRO A 71 -40.18 20.26 -12.23
N THR A 72 -41.09 20.83 -11.43
CA THR A 72 -41.29 22.28 -11.33
C THR A 72 -40.11 22.98 -10.66
N MET A 73 -39.35 22.25 -9.84
CA MET A 73 -38.19 22.73 -9.10
C MET A 73 -37.06 21.71 -9.15
N ILE A 74 -35.82 22.21 -9.25
CA ILE A 74 -34.61 21.39 -9.13
C ILE A 74 -34.08 21.52 -7.70
N SER A 75 -33.94 20.39 -7.02
CA SER A 75 -33.39 20.32 -5.66
C SER A 75 -32.00 19.71 -5.69
N THR A 76 -31.01 20.48 -5.26
CA THR A 76 -29.59 20.13 -5.42
C THR A 76 -28.89 20.08 -4.08
N MET A 77 -28.34 18.93 -3.73
CA MET A 77 -27.40 18.80 -2.61
C MET A 77 -25.95 18.92 -3.12
N VAL A 78 -25.08 19.57 -2.34
CA VAL A 78 -23.67 19.73 -2.70
C VAL A 78 -22.81 18.95 -1.71
N SER A 79 -22.00 18.03 -2.24
CA SER A 79 -21.01 17.26 -1.49
C SER A 79 -19.61 17.62 -1.98
N HIS A 80 -18.65 17.79 -1.07
CA HIS A 80 -17.26 18.04 -1.41
C HIS A 80 -16.41 16.86 -1.00
N GLN A 81 -15.53 16.41 -1.90
CA GLN A 81 -14.61 15.31 -1.67
C GLN A 81 -13.18 15.84 -1.75
N LYS A 82 -12.43 15.69 -0.66
CA LYS A 82 -11.00 16.00 -0.59
C LYS A 82 -10.20 14.69 -0.67
N PRO A 83 -9.07 14.65 -1.38
CA PRO A 83 -8.19 13.49 -1.39
C PRO A 83 -7.77 13.16 0.04
N SER A 84 -8.01 11.91 0.46
CA SER A 84 -7.42 11.36 1.67
C SER A 84 -5.99 10.92 1.37
N LEU A 85 -5.11 11.09 2.35
CA LEU A 85 -3.80 10.47 2.30
C LEU A 85 -4.01 8.95 2.34
N SER A 86 -3.42 8.23 1.39
CA SER A 86 -3.44 6.77 1.42
C SER A 86 -2.81 6.29 2.72
N VAL A 87 -3.37 5.23 3.30
CA VAL A 87 -2.67 4.46 4.33
C VAL A 87 -1.38 3.95 3.69
N GLY A 88 -0.24 4.15 4.35
CA GLY A 88 1.04 3.62 3.90
C GLY A 88 0.98 2.09 3.79
N PRO A 89 1.99 1.46 3.15
CA PRO A 89 2.04 0.01 3.06
C PRO A 89 2.04 -0.59 4.47
N ASP A 90 1.33 -1.71 4.64
CA ASP A 90 1.33 -2.45 5.90
C ASP A 90 2.72 -3.06 6.11
N THR A 91 3.53 -2.43 6.97
CA THR A 91 4.89 -2.87 7.29
C THR A 91 4.94 -3.80 8.49
N GLN A 92 3.81 -4.14 9.12
CA GLN A 92 3.80 -4.95 10.33
C GLN A 92 4.36 -6.35 10.08
N GLU A 93 3.96 -7.01 8.99
CA GLU A 93 4.45 -8.35 8.66
C GLU A 93 5.94 -8.34 8.27
N TYR A 94 6.38 -7.29 7.56
CA TYR A 94 7.79 -7.14 7.20
C TYR A 94 8.69 -6.94 8.43
N LEU A 95 8.26 -6.10 9.38
CA LEU A 95 8.96 -5.87 10.64
C LEU A 95 9.05 -7.17 11.45
N ALA A 96 7.94 -7.91 11.58
CA ALA A 96 7.93 -9.20 12.28
C ALA A 96 8.88 -10.23 11.64
N LYS A 97 8.93 -10.30 10.29
CA LYS A 97 9.89 -11.15 9.57
C LYS A 97 11.33 -10.72 9.81
N MET A 98 11.60 -9.42 9.79
CA MET A 98 12.94 -8.87 10.05
C MET A 98 13.42 -9.18 11.46
N ASP A 99 12.55 -9.06 12.47
CA ASP A 99 12.91 -9.32 13.87
C ASP A 99 13.17 -10.81 14.11
N ARG A 100 12.35 -11.70 13.53
CA ARG A 100 12.61 -13.14 13.58
C ARG A 100 13.96 -13.51 12.94
N GLN A 101 14.28 -12.92 11.79
CA GLN A 101 15.58 -13.15 11.15
C GLN A 101 16.76 -12.63 11.98
N ARG A 102 16.58 -11.51 12.70
CA ARG A 102 17.59 -10.99 13.63
C ARG A 102 17.81 -11.95 14.79
N GLU A 103 16.75 -12.48 15.38
CA GLU A 103 16.83 -13.46 16.47
C GLU A 103 17.54 -14.75 16.03
N GLU A 104 17.22 -15.26 14.84
CA GLU A 104 17.85 -16.46 14.29
C GLU A 104 19.36 -16.24 14.05
N LYS A 105 19.75 -15.08 13.53
CA LYS A 105 21.18 -14.71 13.35
C LYS A 105 21.93 -14.61 14.67
N LEU A 106 21.36 -13.92 15.67
CA LEU A 106 21.96 -13.80 17.01
C LEU A 106 22.14 -15.17 17.67
N ARG A 107 21.17 -16.08 17.51
CA ARG A 107 21.24 -17.44 18.05
C ARG A 107 22.32 -18.27 17.35
N GLN A 108 22.46 -18.12 16.04
CA GLN A 108 23.47 -18.83 15.25
C GLN A 108 24.89 -18.33 15.55
N ASP A 109 25.07 -17.01 15.69
CA ASP A 109 26.35 -16.41 16.08
C ASP A 109 26.78 -16.89 17.47
N GLN A 110 25.86 -17.00 18.44
CA GLN A 110 26.20 -17.57 19.77
C GLN A 110 26.65 -19.04 19.72
N ALA A 111 26.12 -19.84 18.80
CA ALA A 111 26.51 -21.23 18.66
C ALA A 111 27.92 -21.40 18.06
N ASP A 112 28.32 -20.50 17.16
CA ASP A 112 29.62 -20.58 16.48
C ASP A 112 30.78 -19.97 17.31
N ASN A 113 30.48 -19.08 18.25
CA ASN A 113 31.41 -18.45 19.20
C ASN A 113 31.97 -19.39 20.30
N ARG A 114 31.97 -20.72 20.10
CA ARG A 114 32.71 -21.64 21.00
C ARG A 114 34.18 -21.63 20.58
N SER A 115 35.08 -21.35 21.53
CA SER A 115 36.54 -21.29 21.30
C SER A 115 37.04 -22.48 20.48
N PHE A 116 37.86 -22.23 19.46
CA PHE A 116 38.42 -23.27 18.58
C PHE A 116 39.10 -24.39 19.38
N LEU A 117 39.76 -24.04 20.48
CA LEU A 117 40.36 -24.99 21.42
C LEU A 117 39.31 -25.95 21.99
N SER A 118 38.13 -25.47 22.37
CA SER A 118 37.05 -26.30 22.92
C SER A 118 36.43 -27.24 21.88
N LYS A 119 36.35 -26.83 20.61
CA LYS A 119 35.85 -27.69 19.52
C LYS A 119 36.86 -28.79 19.12
N TYR A 120 38.15 -28.48 19.18
CA TYR A 120 39.20 -29.35 18.63
C TYR A 120 40.15 -29.97 19.66
N TRP A 121 39.92 -29.77 20.97
CA TRP A 121 40.80 -30.25 22.04
C TRP A 121 41.14 -31.75 21.93
N MET A 122 40.14 -32.57 21.60
CA MET A 122 40.30 -34.03 21.46
C MET A 122 41.25 -34.41 20.31
N TYR A 123 41.39 -33.57 19.29
CA TYR A 123 42.29 -33.80 18.15
C TYR A 123 43.65 -33.15 18.35
N ILE A 124 43.70 -32.02 19.07
CA ILE A 124 44.95 -31.33 19.41
C ILE A 124 45.80 -32.23 20.32
N LEU A 125 45.20 -32.85 21.34
CA LEU A 125 45.91 -33.71 22.30
C LEU A 125 46.71 -34.84 21.63
N PRO A 126 46.11 -35.74 20.81
CA PRO A 126 46.83 -36.82 20.14
C PRO A 126 47.97 -36.31 19.25
N VAL A 127 47.75 -35.24 18.47
CA VAL A 127 48.76 -34.70 17.55
C VAL A 127 49.97 -34.17 18.32
N VAL A 128 49.75 -33.47 19.44
CA VAL A 128 50.84 -33.00 20.30
C VAL A 128 51.59 -34.17 20.94
N PHE A 129 50.89 -35.21 21.39
CA PHE A 129 51.52 -36.44 21.90
C PHE A 129 52.40 -37.12 20.86
N PHE A 130 51.89 -37.30 19.62
CA PHE A 130 52.68 -37.85 18.52
C PHE A 130 53.88 -36.97 18.19
N PHE A 131 53.72 -35.65 18.19
CA PHE A 131 54.80 -34.72 17.91
C PHE A 131 55.93 -34.83 18.97
N ILE A 132 55.59 -34.93 20.25
CA ILE A 132 56.56 -35.13 21.34
C ILE A 132 57.26 -36.49 21.22
N LEU A 133 56.53 -37.56 20.87
CA LEU A 133 57.11 -38.88 20.66
C LEU A 133 58.07 -38.91 19.47
N LEU A 134 57.73 -38.23 18.37
CA LEU A 134 58.59 -38.12 17.19
C LEU A 134 59.85 -37.30 17.46
N ASN A 135 59.73 -36.18 18.20
CA ASN A 135 60.89 -35.35 18.56
C ASN A 135 61.77 -35.98 19.66
N SER A 136 61.21 -36.82 20.53
CA SER A 136 61.97 -37.54 21.57
C SER A 136 62.60 -38.83 21.05
N ALA A 137 62.00 -39.48 20.04
CA ALA A 137 62.61 -40.62 19.34
C ALA A 137 63.86 -40.22 18.54
N ASP A 138 63.91 -38.99 18.00
CA ASP A 138 65.08 -38.47 17.27
C ASP A 138 66.29 -38.21 18.20
N GLN A 139 66.06 -37.95 19.49
CA GLN A 139 67.14 -37.79 20.48
C GLN A 139 67.70 -39.13 20.99
N ASN A 140 66.96 -40.23 20.84
CA ASN A 140 67.37 -41.57 21.29
C ASN A 140 67.80 -42.51 20.16
N ALA A 141 67.88 -42.03 18.91
CA ALA A 141 68.39 -42.79 17.76
C ALA A 141 69.78 -42.30 17.28
N GLY A 142 70.60 -41.74 18.17
CA GLY A 142 71.96 -41.27 17.90
C GLY A 142 72.97 -41.75 18.95
N GLY A 143 73.03 -43.06 19.18
CA GLY A 143 74.06 -43.67 20.03
C GLY A 143 75.42 -43.72 19.34
N ASN A 144 76.41 -43.06 19.95
CA ASN A 144 77.84 -43.40 20.03
C ASN A 144 78.46 -44.21 18.86
N SER A 145 79.21 -43.52 18.00
CA SER A 145 80.35 -44.11 17.27
C SER A 145 81.47 -43.08 17.10
N GLU A 146 82.63 -43.45 17.65
CA GLU A 146 83.98 -42.83 17.63
C GLU A 146 84.28 -41.65 18.57
#